data_AF-X0K3B1-F1
#
_entry.id   AF-X0K3B1-F1
#
_cell.length_a   1.000
_cell.length_b   1.000
_cell.length_c   1.000
_cell.angle_alpha   90.00
_cell.angle_beta   90.00
_cell.angle_gamma   90.00
#
_symmetry.space_group_name_H-M   'P 1'
#
loop_
_entity.id
_entity.type
_entity.pdbx_description
1 polymer ?
#
loop_
_entity_poly.entity_id
_entity_poly.type
_entity_poly.pdbx_seq_one_letter_code
_entity_poly.pdbx_strand_id
1 'polypeptide(L)'
;MLQAPSWLYFSFAFGLFMYQTMDNLDGKQARRTGTSSGLGELFDHGIDSLNCTLASLLETAAMGLGTSPAGIITALCPCLPMFFSTWETYHTHTLFLGVINGPTEGILIACTIMIMSGIWGPGIWTIPLANGIKDTLPGLAELLGETTFRDIWIGLIIGSLVFTQIPFCVLNVAKARKSRGEPILPVFLEWIPMAVFTVSIAAWVFSPYSTIMKENHLMLFCFIMSFVFGRLTTKIILAHLTRQPFPWWTVMLYPLVGGAFLGNMPRFGLPQVSAQFELFYLWAYLLFSMVVYFRWAWLVVTSICNYLGINALTIPKEKQIANKAAQAANKLH
;
A
#
# COMPACT_ATOMS: atom_id res chain seq x y z
N MET A 1 24.71 -9.93 -13.02
CA MET A 1 23.50 -9.09 -13.17
C MET A 1 23.96 -7.71 -13.64
N LEU A 2 23.39 -7.18 -14.73
CA LEU A 2 23.62 -5.80 -15.12
C LEU A 2 22.99 -4.90 -14.05
N GLN A 3 23.82 -4.11 -13.38
CA GLN A 3 23.36 -3.11 -12.43
C GLN A 3 22.64 -1.99 -13.20
N ALA A 4 21.45 -1.61 -12.74
CA ALA A 4 20.74 -0.48 -13.34
C ALA A 4 21.53 0.82 -13.08
N PRO A 5 21.42 1.83 -13.97
CA PRO A 5 22.16 3.08 -13.80
C PRO A 5 21.73 3.80 -12.52
N SER A 6 22.70 4.37 -11.78
CA SER A 6 22.47 5.00 -10.46
C SER A 6 21.36 6.05 -10.44
N TRP A 7 21.20 6.83 -11.52
CA TRP A 7 20.16 7.86 -11.63
C TRP A 7 18.75 7.28 -11.44
N LEU A 8 18.54 6.00 -11.77
CA LEU A 8 17.26 5.33 -11.61
C LEU A 8 16.86 5.28 -10.13
N TYR A 9 17.76 4.86 -9.24
CA TYR A 9 17.47 4.78 -7.80
C TYR A 9 17.29 6.16 -7.16
N PHE A 10 18.06 7.16 -7.60
CA PHE A 10 17.84 8.55 -7.18
C PHE A 10 16.47 9.07 -7.65
N SER A 11 16.02 8.69 -8.84
CA SER A 11 14.69 9.05 -9.34
C SER A 11 13.57 8.42 -8.51
N PHE A 12 13.77 7.19 -8.02
CA PHE A 12 12.82 6.53 -7.11
C PHE A 12 12.72 7.28 -5.79
N ALA A 13 13.86 7.58 -5.18
CA ALA A 13 13.92 8.33 -3.91
C ALA A 13 13.26 9.70 -4.04
N PHE A 14 13.59 10.45 -5.09
CA PHE A 14 13.00 11.76 -5.36
C PHE A 14 11.50 11.66 -5.59
N GLY A 15 11.05 10.73 -6.43
CA GLY A 15 9.63 10.53 -6.72
C GLY A 15 8.82 10.19 -5.47
N LEU A 16 9.33 9.28 -4.63
CA LEU A 16 8.66 8.88 -3.40
C LEU A 16 8.65 10.00 -2.35
N PHE A 17 9.74 10.75 -2.21
CA PHE A 17 9.81 11.91 -1.32
C PHE A 17 8.85 13.02 -1.76
N MET A 18 8.80 13.30 -3.06
CA MET A 18 7.86 14.28 -3.63
C MET A 18 6.41 13.83 -3.45
N TYR A 19 6.11 12.55 -3.67
CA TYR A 19 4.80 11.97 -3.39
C TYR A 19 4.38 12.26 -1.96
N GLN A 20 5.16 11.80 -0.98
CA GLN A 20 4.88 11.99 0.45
C GLN A 20 4.71 13.46 0.82
N THR A 21 5.54 14.33 0.24
CA THR A 21 5.48 15.76 0.52
C THR A 21 4.18 16.36 0.00
N MET A 22 3.81 16.06 -1.25
CA MET A 22 2.60 16.60 -1.88
C MET A 22 1.32 16.06 -1.23
N ASP A 23 1.33 14.77 -0.88
CA ASP A 23 0.30 14.10 -0.11
C ASP A 23 0.03 14.84 1.22
N ASN A 24 1.05 15.01 2.06
CA ASN A 24 0.91 15.75 3.33
C ASN A 24 0.54 17.24 3.20
N LEU A 25 0.64 17.84 2.01
CA LEU A 25 0.31 19.24 1.77
C LEU A 25 -1.17 19.45 1.47
N ASP A 26 -1.89 18.44 0.96
CA ASP A 26 -3.25 18.62 0.46
C ASP A 26 -4.25 18.92 1.59
N GLY A 27 -4.16 18.22 2.72
CA GLY A 27 -5.02 18.40 3.88
C GLY A 27 -4.69 19.70 4.62
N LYS A 28 -3.41 20.09 4.67
CA LYS A 28 -3.00 21.40 5.19
C LYS A 28 -3.59 22.51 4.33
N GLN A 29 -3.53 22.35 3.01
CA GLN A 29 -4.09 23.30 2.07
C GLN A 29 -5.61 23.37 2.21
N ALA A 30 -6.31 22.23 2.26
CA ALA A 30 -7.76 22.16 2.41
C ALA A 30 -8.25 22.82 3.72
N ARG A 31 -7.51 22.64 4.83
CA ARG A 31 -7.79 23.35 6.10
C ARG A 31 -7.57 24.85 5.97
N ARG A 32 -6.45 25.27 5.36
CA ARG A 32 -6.13 26.69 5.12
C ARG A 32 -7.19 27.40 4.27
N THR A 33 -7.77 26.69 3.30
CA THR A 33 -8.82 27.22 2.41
C THR A 33 -10.24 26.90 2.87
N GLY A 34 -10.44 26.24 4.01
CA GLY A 34 -11.78 25.87 4.47
C GLY A 34 -12.57 25.02 3.46
N THR A 35 -11.87 24.11 2.76
CA THR A 35 -12.41 23.22 1.71
C THR A 35 -12.19 21.74 2.03
N SER A 36 -11.99 21.39 3.30
CA SER A 36 -11.95 19.98 3.73
C SER A 36 -13.29 19.29 3.45
N SER A 37 -13.24 18.08 2.91
CA SER A 37 -14.43 17.31 2.55
C SER A 37 -14.13 15.80 2.59
N GLY A 38 -15.17 14.97 2.73
CA GLY A 38 -15.02 13.52 2.62
C GLY A 38 -14.55 13.07 1.23
N LEU A 39 -14.81 13.86 0.17
CA LEU A 39 -14.22 13.59 -1.14
C LEU A 39 -12.69 13.70 -1.12
N GLY A 40 -12.16 14.72 -0.43
CA GLY A 40 -10.73 14.90 -0.25
C GLY A 40 -10.11 13.69 0.44
N GLU A 41 -10.67 13.28 1.58
CA GLU A 41 -10.23 12.09 2.31
C GLU A 41 -10.31 10.80 1.48
N LEU A 42 -11.39 10.61 0.70
CA LEU A 42 -11.53 9.46 -0.19
C LEU A 42 -10.46 9.45 -1.29
N PHE A 43 -10.13 10.62 -1.83
CA PHE A 43 -9.17 10.75 -2.91
C PHE A 43 -7.75 10.54 -2.40
N ASP A 44 -7.36 11.23 -1.34
CA ASP A 44 -6.08 11.16 -0.64
C ASP A 44 -5.73 9.70 -0.27
N HIS A 45 -6.47 9.13 0.68
CA HIS A 45 -6.26 7.75 1.12
C HIS A 45 -6.50 6.72 -0.01
N GLY A 46 -7.29 7.08 -1.02
CA GLY A 46 -7.51 6.27 -2.21
C GLY A 46 -6.25 6.15 -3.07
N ILE A 47 -5.52 7.25 -3.30
CA ILE A 47 -4.24 7.23 -4.02
C ILE A 47 -3.16 6.55 -3.17
N ASP A 48 -3.13 6.77 -1.85
CA ASP A 48 -2.25 6.04 -0.93
C ASP A 48 -2.38 4.53 -1.08
N SER A 49 -3.62 4.04 -1.17
CA SER A 49 -3.88 2.62 -1.31
C SER A 49 -3.34 2.05 -2.62
N LEU A 50 -3.39 2.81 -3.73
CA LEU A 50 -2.73 2.39 -4.98
C LEU A 50 -1.21 2.39 -4.84
N ASN A 51 -0.66 3.40 -4.15
CA ASN A 51 0.77 3.59 -4.03
C ASN A 51 1.45 2.55 -3.13
N CYS A 52 0.72 1.91 -2.22
CA CYS A 52 1.24 0.85 -1.33
C CYS A 52 2.09 -0.19 -2.06
N THR A 53 1.58 -0.75 -3.16
CA THR A 53 2.32 -1.74 -3.96
C THR A 53 3.35 -1.09 -4.90
N LEU A 54 3.00 0.05 -5.49
CA LEU A 54 3.84 0.70 -6.51
C LEU A 54 5.14 1.27 -5.91
N ALA A 55 5.05 1.98 -4.79
CA ALA A 55 6.21 2.48 -4.07
C ALA A 55 7.12 1.33 -3.59
N SER A 56 6.52 0.26 -3.05
CA SER A 56 7.29 -0.88 -2.54
C SER A 56 7.89 -1.76 -3.64
N LEU A 57 7.36 -1.69 -4.86
CA LEU A 57 8.01 -2.28 -6.02
C LEU A 57 9.32 -1.55 -6.36
N LEU A 58 9.38 -0.24 -6.18
CA LEU A 58 10.63 0.52 -6.32
C LEU A 58 11.65 0.11 -5.25
N GLU A 59 11.18 -0.12 -4.03
CA GLU A 59 12.01 -0.63 -2.92
C GLU A 59 12.58 -2.02 -3.23
N THR A 60 11.75 -2.90 -3.79
CA THR A 60 12.15 -4.24 -4.26
C THR A 60 13.29 -4.14 -5.29
N ALA A 61 13.24 -3.15 -6.19
CA ALA A 61 14.28 -2.91 -7.18
C ALA A 61 15.55 -2.28 -6.57
N ALA A 62 15.41 -1.30 -5.67
CA ALA A 62 16.51 -0.65 -4.96
C ALA A 62 17.31 -1.65 -4.12
N MET A 63 16.60 -2.54 -3.42
CA MET A 63 17.21 -3.61 -2.65
C MET A 63 17.68 -4.80 -3.50
N GLY A 64 17.45 -4.81 -4.82
CA GLY A 64 17.89 -5.87 -5.72
C GLY A 64 17.30 -7.25 -5.39
N LEU A 65 16.07 -7.29 -4.88
CA LEU A 65 15.38 -8.53 -4.46
C LEU A 65 14.80 -9.32 -5.64
N GLY A 66 14.55 -8.67 -6.77
CA GLY A 66 14.00 -9.30 -7.98
C GLY A 66 12.67 -10.01 -7.73
N THR A 67 12.44 -11.14 -8.40
CA THR A 67 11.25 -11.98 -8.21
C THR A 67 11.40 -13.02 -7.10
N SER A 68 12.37 -12.85 -6.20
CA SER A 68 12.52 -13.73 -5.04
C SER A 68 11.30 -13.62 -4.11
N PRO A 69 11.05 -14.62 -3.23
CA PRO A 69 10.00 -14.50 -2.22
C PRO A 69 10.11 -13.23 -1.36
N ALA A 70 11.33 -12.83 -1.01
CA ALA A 70 11.57 -11.58 -0.31
C ALA A 70 11.13 -10.36 -1.14
N GLY A 71 11.35 -10.37 -2.46
CA GLY A 71 10.88 -9.31 -3.35
C GLY A 71 9.35 -9.25 -3.46
N ILE A 72 8.68 -10.40 -3.60
CA ILE A 72 7.21 -10.48 -3.59
C ILE A 72 6.63 -9.93 -2.29
N ILE A 73 7.16 -10.39 -1.14
CA ILE A 73 6.69 -9.96 0.17
C ILE A 73 6.95 -8.46 0.34
N THR A 74 8.15 -7.97 0.01
CA THR A 74 8.47 -6.53 0.08
C THR A 74 7.49 -5.72 -0.75
N ALA A 75 7.24 -6.08 -2.01
CA ALA A 75 6.37 -5.33 -2.91
C ALA A 75 4.91 -5.26 -2.43
N LEU A 76 4.40 -6.26 -1.71
CA LEU A 76 2.97 -6.37 -1.38
C LEU A 76 2.66 -6.19 0.11
N CYS A 77 3.67 -6.30 0.99
CA CYS A 77 3.50 -6.15 2.44
C CYS A 77 2.82 -4.83 2.84
N PRO A 78 3.10 -3.66 2.22
CA PRO A 78 2.46 -2.39 2.63
C PRO A 78 0.94 -2.34 2.47
N CYS A 79 0.34 -3.24 1.71
CA CYS A 79 -1.13 -3.36 1.65
C CYS A 79 -1.74 -3.76 3.00
N LEU A 80 -1.03 -4.57 3.80
CA LEU A 80 -1.50 -5.02 5.11
C LEU A 80 -1.63 -3.88 6.12
N PRO A 81 -0.57 -3.09 6.44
CA PRO A 81 -0.70 -1.97 7.36
C PRO A 81 -1.73 -0.94 6.86
N MET A 82 -1.78 -0.65 5.56
CA MET A 82 -2.79 0.26 4.99
C MET A 82 -4.23 -0.23 5.22
N PHE A 83 -4.48 -1.53 5.04
CA PHE A 83 -5.79 -2.11 5.35
C PHE A 83 -6.14 -1.99 6.82
N PHE A 84 -5.22 -2.31 7.73
CA PHE A 84 -5.50 -2.23 9.17
C PHE A 84 -5.74 -0.79 9.64
N SER A 85 -5.00 0.19 9.13
CA SER A 85 -5.28 1.61 9.40
C SER A 85 -6.64 2.05 8.85
N THR A 86 -7.00 1.59 7.65
CA THR A 86 -8.30 1.91 7.05
C THR A 86 -9.46 1.26 7.81
N TRP A 87 -9.29 0.00 8.21
CA TRP A 87 -10.23 -0.76 9.03
C TRP A 87 -10.39 -0.14 10.42
N GLU A 88 -9.29 0.29 11.04
CA GLU A 88 -9.33 1.05 12.29
C GLU A 88 -10.11 2.36 12.12
N THR A 89 -9.82 3.13 11.07
CA THR A 89 -10.53 4.38 10.77
C THR A 89 -12.02 4.15 10.54
N TYR A 90 -12.40 3.04 9.90
CA TYR A 90 -13.80 2.66 9.72
C TYR A 90 -14.56 2.56 11.06
N HIS A 91 -13.95 1.93 12.08
CA HIS A 91 -14.59 1.72 13.40
C HIS A 91 -14.43 2.86 14.39
N THR A 92 -13.34 3.61 14.29
CA THR A 92 -12.99 4.68 15.25
C THR A 92 -13.40 6.05 14.75
N HIS A 93 -13.64 6.20 13.44
CA HIS A 93 -13.86 7.46 12.74
C HIS A 93 -12.72 8.47 12.87
N THR A 94 -11.51 7.99 13.12
CA THR A 94 -10.31 8.81 13.20
C THR A 94 -9.13 8.01 12.70
N LEU A 95 -8.34 8.60 11.81
CA LEU A 95 -7.07 8.00 11.39
C LEU A 95 -6.03 8.24 12.49
N PHE A 96 -5.59 7.17 13.14
CA PHE A 96 -4.53 7.23 14.14
C PHE A 96 -3.17 7.05 13.46
N LEU A 97 -2.39 8.12 13.43
CA LEU A 97 -0.97 8.07 13.05
C LEU A 97 -0.13 8.05 14.32
N GLY A 98 0.58 6.94 14.54
CA GLY A 98 1.56 6.83 15.63
C GLY A 98 2.72 7.80 15.46
N VAL A 99 3.48 8.01 16.54
CA VAL A 99 4.71 8.85 16.53
C VAL A 99 5.69 8.36 15.46
N ILE A 100 5.80 7.05 15.30
CA ILE A 100 6.46 6.42 14.16
C ILE A 100 5.36 5.79 13.31
N ASN A 101 5.25 6.20 12.06
CA ASN A 101 4.22 5.75 11.13
C ASN A 101 4.80 5.51 9.72
N GLY A 102 4.10 4.67 8.96
CA GLY A 102 4.47 4.35 7.58
C GLY A 102 4.56 5.59 6.67
N PRO A 103 3.53 6.45 6.62
CA PRO A 103 3.51 7.63 5.75
C PRO A 103 4.62 8.65 6.01
N THR A 104 5.24 8.67 7.20
CA THR A 104 6.32 9.60 7.55
C THR A 104 7.69 8.88 7.59
N GLU A 105 7.97 8.16 8.67
CA GLU A 105 9.27 7.53 8.89
C GLU A 105 9.52 6.37 7.92
N GLY A 106 8.47 5.57 7.62
CA GLY A 106 8.58 4.44 6.70
C GLY A 106 9.02 4.89 5.30
N ILE A 107 8.40 5.95 4.77
CA ILE A 107 8.80 6.52 3.48
C ILE A 107 10.21 7.11 3.52
N LEU A 108 10.60 7.81 4.59
CA LEU A 108 11.96 8.36 4.71
C LEU A 108 13.02 7.25 4.77
N ILE A 109 12.73 6.13 5.43
CA ILE A 109 13.59 4.94 5.44
C ILE A 109 13.71 4.38 4.03
N ALA A 110 12.60 4.20 3.31
CA ALA A 110 12.61 3.73 1.91
C ALA A 110 13.40 4.67 0.99
N CYS A 111 13.18 5.99 1.07
CA CYS A 111 13.96 6.98 0.34
C CYS A 111 15.46 6.87 0.65
N THR A 112 15.82 6.62 1.91
CA THR A 112 17.22 6.42 2.32
C THR A 112 17.79 5.16 1.66
N ILE A 113 17.07 4.04 1.69
CA ILE A 113 17.47 2.78 1.02
C ILE A 113 17.67 3.01 -0.49
N MET A 114 16.75 3.71 -1.14
CA MET A 114 16.85 4.07 -2.56
C MET A 114 18.08 4.94 -2.85
N ILE A 115 18.37 5.95 -2.01
CA ILE A 115 19.57 6.80 -2.14
C ILE A 115 20.85 5.99 -1.98
N MET A 116 20.94 5.15 -0.93
CA MET A 116 22.10 4.27 -0.71
C MET A 116 22.33 3.34 -1.90
N SER A 117 21.26 2.80 -2.48
CA SER A 117 21.31 1.99 -3.69
C SER A 117 21.76 2.78 -4.92
N GLY A 118 21.47 4.09 -4.99
CA GLY A 118 21.99 4.99 -6.02
C GLY A 118 23.50 5.23 -5.90
N ILE A 119 24.02 5.38 -4.67
CA ILE A 119 25.43 5.66 -4.40
C ILE A 119 26.30 4.40 -4.60
N TRP A 120 25.93 3.29 -3.97
CA TRP A 120 26.76 2.08 -3.90
C TRP A 120 26.23 0.91 -4.73
N GLY A 121 25.05 1.05 -5.33
CA GLY A 121 24.36 -0.03 -5.99
C GLY A 121 23.55 -0.92 -5.05
N PRO A 122 22.55 -1.66 -5.57
CA PRO A 122 21.79 -2.64 -4.79
C PRO A 122 22.62 -3.77 -4.15
N GLY A 123 23.86 -3.95 -4.58
CA GLY A 123 24.79 -4.93 -4.02
C GLY A 123 25.21 -4.61 -2.58
N ILE A 124 25.05 -3.35 -2.12
CA ILE A 124 25.35 -3.00 -0.73
C ILE A 124 24.53 -3.84 0.27
N TRP A 125 23.30 -4.20 -0.12
CA TRP A 125 22.38 -4.96 0.73
C TRP A 125 22.76 -6.44 0.90
N THR A 126 23.70 -6.94 0.09
CA THR A 126 24.24 -8.30 0.20
C THR A 126 25.56 -8.34 0.95
N ILE A 127 26.06 -7.20 1.45
CA ILE A 127 27.28 -7.17 2.26
C ILE A 127 26.95 -7.72 3.66
N PRO A 128 27.76 -8.64 4.20
CA PRO A 128 27.60 -9.13 5.57
C PRO A 128 27.62 -7.98 6.59
N LEU A 129 26.65 -7.95 7.48
CA LEU A 129 26.51 -6.92 8.51
C LEU A 129 27.71 -6.88 9.46
N ALA A 130 28.33 -8.04 9.69
CA ALA A 130 29.54 -8.18 10.50
C ALA A 130 30.67 -7.24 10.06
N ASN A 131 30.81 -6.99 8.75
CA ASN A 131 31.88 -6.14 8.20
C ASN A 131 31.80 -4.69 8.69
N GLY A 132 30.60 -4.18 8.98
CA GLY A 132 30.41 -2.80 9.46
C GLY A 132 30.66 -2.60 10.95
N ILE A 133 30.68 -3.68 11.74
CA ILE A 133 30.76 -3.61 13.21
C ILE A 133 31.93 -4.39 13.81
N LYS A 134 32.70 -5.13 13.00
CA LYS A 134 33.79 -6.01 13.46
C LYS A 134 34.81 -5.33 14.35
N ASP A 135 35.16 -4.08 14.03
CA ASP A 135 36.17 -3.32 14.78
C ASP A 135 35.60 -2.74 16.09
N THR A 136 34.29 -2.51 16.16
CA THR A 136 33.62 -1.91 17.32
C THR A 136 33.03 -2.94 18.28
N LEU A 137 32.51 -4.06 17.75
CA LEU A 137 31.73 -5.07 18.47
C LEU A 137 32.06 -6.48 17.93
N PRO A 138 33.28 -7.00 18.20
CA PRO A 138 33.76 -8.25 17.60
C PRO A 138 32.89 -9.47 17.96
N GLY A 139 32.40 -9.56 19.19
CA GLY A 139 31.52 -10.67 19.61
C GLY A 139 30.15 -10.66 18.91
N LEU A 140 29.61 -9.48 18.59
CA LEU A 140 28.39 -9.37 17.80
C LEU A 140 28.65 -9.67 16.32
N ALA A 141 29.81 -9.26 15.79
CA ALA A 141 30.22 -9.57 14.42
C ALA A 141 30.36 -11.08 14.19
N GLU A 142 30.93 -11.82 15.16
CA GLU A 142 31.01 -13.28 15.10
C GLU A 142 29.63 -13.94 15.13
N LEU A 143 28.71 -13.43 15.97
CA LEU A 143 27.32 -13.92 16.02
C LEU A 143 26.56 -13.67 14.71
N LEU A 144 26.76 -12.51 14.07
CA LEU A 144 26.10 -12.17 12.81
C LEU A 144 26.66 -12.96 11.63
N GLY A 145 27.96 -13.28 11.63
CA GLY A 145 28.61 -14.04 10.55
C GLY A 145 28.34 -13.45 9.17
N GLU A 146 27.84 -14.28 8.25
CA GLU A 146 27.50 -13.90 6.87
C GLU A 146 26.11 -13.28 6.70
N THR A 147 25.40 -13.01 7.80
CA THR A 147 24.05 -12.42 7.75
C THR A 147 24.09 -11.05 7.08
N THR A 148 23.28 -10.87 6.04
CA THR A 148 23.14 -9.62 5.29
C THR A 148 21.88 -8.85 5.72
N PHE A 149 21.77 -7.60 5.30
CA PHE A 149 20.54 -6.82 5.55
C PHE A 149 19.32 -7.46 4.89
N ARG A 150 19.48 -8.06 3.70
CA ARG A 150 18.37 -8.75 2.99
C ARG A 150 17.84 -9.95 3.79
N ASP A 151 18.69 -10.64 4.53
CA ASP A 151 18.29 -11.84 5.29
C ASP A 151 17.37 -11.50 6.46
N ILE A 152 17.62 -10.37 7.12
CA ILE A 152 16.79 -9.90 8.24
C ILE A 152 15.62 -9.02 7.79
N TRP A 153 15.63 -8.49 6.56
CA TRP A 153 14.66 -7.53 6.05
C TRP A 153 13.21 -7.99 6.17
N ILE A 154 12.92 -9.23 5.77
CA ILE A 154 11.55 -9.78 5.86
C ILE A 154 11.11 -9.90 7.31
N GLY A 155 12.01 -10.31 8.20
CA GLY A 155 11.76 -10.34 9.65
C GLY A 155 11.45 -8.95 10.21
N LEU A 156 12.14 -7.91 9.74
CA LEU A 156 11.90 -6.53 10.16
C LEU A 156 10.51 -6.03 9.72
N ILE A 157 10.15 -6.17 8.44
CA ILE A 157 8.87 -5.64 7.93
C ILE A 157 7.66 -6.43 8.46
N ILE A 158 7.76 -7.76 8.55
CA ILE A 158 6.69 -8.59 9.13
C ILE A 158 6.64 -8.41 10.65
N GLY A 159 7.79 -8.29 11.30
CA GLY A 159 7.90 -8.00 12.72
C GLY A 159 7.24 -6.67 13.08
N SER A 160 7.50 -5.60 12.31
CA SER A 160 6.83 -4.32 12.52
C SER A 160 5.31 -4.46 12.34
N LEU A 161 4.84 -5.18 11.32
CA LEU A 161 3.42 -5.39 11.12
C LEU A 161 2.75 -6.12 12.30
N VAL A 162 3.34 -7.23 12.75
CA VAL A 162 2.73 -8.14 13.73
C VAL A 162 2.88 -7.62 15.16
N PHE A 163 3.99 -6.96 15.49
CA PHE A 163 4.25 -6.50 16.87
C PHE A 163 3.89 -5.04 17.10
N THR A 164 3.73 -4.23 16.06
CA THR A 164 3.32 -2.82 16.20
C THR A 164 1.96 -2.58 15.54
N GLN A 165 1.88 -2.58 14.22
CA GLN A 165 0.70 -2.10 13.51
C GLN A 165 -0.60 -2.83 13.88
N ILE A 166 -0.64 -4.15 13.74
CA ILE A 166 -1.88 -4.94 13.97
C ILE A 166 -2.35 -4.81 15.43
N PRO A 167 -1.50 -5.03 16.45
CA PRO A 167 -1.91 -4.89 17.84
C PRO A 167 -2.48 -3.50 18.16
N PHE A 168 -1.84 -2.42 17.68
CA PHE A 168 -2.34 -1.06 17.94
C PHE A 168 -3.71 -0.82 17.30
N CYS A 169 -3.90 -1.19 16.03
CA CYS A 169 -5.20 -1.06 15.37
C CYS A 169 -6.28 -1.88 16.09
N VAL A 170 -5.98 -3.13 16.48
CA VAL A 170 -6.92 -3.99 17.22
C VAL A 170 -7.31 -3.37 18.56
N LEU A 171 -6.33 -2.85 19.32
CA LEU A 171 -6.58 -2.21 20.61
C LEU A 171 -7.47 -0.97 20.47
N ASN A 172 -7.24 -0.15 19.45
CA ASN A 172 -8.01 1.07 19.22
C ASN A 172 -9.44 0.76 18.76
N VAL A 173 -9.62 -0.21 17.87
CA VAL A 173 -10.96 -0.70 17.50
C VAL A 173 -11.70 -1.30 18.69
N ALA A 174 -11.03 -2.15 19.49
CA ALA A 174 -11.62 -2.74 20.68
C ALA A 174 -12.07 -1.68 21.69
N LYS A 175 -11.25 -0.65 21.93
CA LYS A 175 -11.61 0.50 22.79
C LYS A 175 -12.81 1.27 22.26
N ALA A 176 -12.82 1.63 20.97
CA ALA A 176 -13.90 2.38 20.36
C ALA A 176 -15.24 1.63 20.39
N ARG A 177 -15.21 0.32 20.13
CA ARG A 177 -16.40 -0.53 20.22
C ARG A 177 -16.89 -0.69 21.66
N LYS A 178 -15.97 -0.92 22.60
CA LYS A 178 -16.30 -1.02 24.02
C LYS A 178 -16.96 0.26 24.54
N SER A 179 -16.48 1.44 24.13
CA SER A 179 -17.13 2.71 24.50
C SER A 179 -18.54 2.89 23.95
N ARG A 180 -18.89 2.16 22.88
CA ARG A 180 -20.25 2.15 22.31
C ARG A 180 -21.11 0.97 22.78
N GLY A 181 -20.59 0.12 23.67
CA GLY A 181 -21.30 -1.10 24.12
C GLY A 181 -21.44 -2.17 23.04
N GLU A 182 -20.62 -2.13 21.99
CA GLU A 182 -20.67 -3.07 20.87
C GLU A 182 -19.83 -4.33 21.12
N PRO A 183 -20.24 -5.51 20.62
CA PRO A 183 -19.44 -6.71 20.70
C PRO A 183 -18.16 -6.56 19.86
N ILE A 184 -17.04 -7.05 20.39
CA ILE A 184 -15.74 -6.96 19.71
C ILE A 184 -15.58 -8.10 18.72
N LEU A 185 -15.81 -9.36 19.11
CA LEU A 185 -15.44 -10.54 18.31
C LEU A 185 -15.89 -10.54 16.83
N PRO A 186 -17.10 -10.06 16.46
CA PRO A 186 -17.54 -10.10 15.06
C PRO A 186 -16.68 -9.31 14.07
N VAL A 187 -15.95 -8.27 14.52
CA VAL A 187 -15.16 -7.42 13.62
C VAL A 187 -13.97 -8.13 12.99
N PHE A 188 -13.48 -9.20 13.60
CA PHE A 188 -12.38 -9.97 13.02
C PHE A 188 -12.81 -10.72 11.75
N LEU A 189 -14.12 -10.93 11.55
CA LEU A 189 -14.62 -11.44 10.27
C LEU A 189 -14.35 -10.44 9.14
N GLU A 190 -14.32 -9.14 9.41
CA GLU A 190 -14.09 -8.11 8.39
C GLU A 190 -12.67 -8.17 7.80
N TRP A 191 -11.78 -9.02 8.34
CA TRP A 191 -10.48 -9.34 7.77
C TRP A 191 -10.56 -10.34 6.61
N ILE A 192 -11.70 -11.00 6.39
CA ILE A 192 -11.93 -11.96 5.30
C ILE A 192 -11.50 -11.42 3.92
N PRO A 193 -11.85 -10.19 3.50
CA PRO A 193 -11.46 -9.69 2.18
C PRO A 193 -9.94 -9.57 2.04
N MET A 194 -9.25 -9.13 3.10
CA MET A 194 -7.79 -9.05 3.12
C MET A 194 -7.13 -10.43 3.21
N ALA A 195 -7.73 -11.37 3.94
CA ALA A 195 -7.28 -12.75 3.98
C ALA A 195 -7.40 -13.40 2.59
N VAL A 196 -8.53 -13.22 1.90
CA VAL A 196 -8.71 -13.69 0.52
C VAL A 196 -7.68 -13.06 -0.40
N PHE A 197 -7.46 -11.74 -0.33
CA PHE A 197 -6.44 -11.06 -1.11
C PHE A 197 -5.05 -11.67 -0.88
N THR A 198 -4.61 -11.76 0.37
CA THR A 198 -3.26 -12.22 0.73
C THR A 198 -3.05 -13.71 0.44
N VAL A 199 -4.00 -14.57 0.81
CA VAL A 199 -3.90 -16.02 0.60
C VAL A 199 -3.97 -16.35 -0.88
N SER A 200 -4.81 -15.68 -1.66
CA SER A 200 -4.88 -15.93 -3.11
C SER A 200 -3.60 -15.52 -3.82
N ILE A 201 -3.01 -14.38 -3.45
CA ILE A 201 -1.69 -13.97 -3.95
C ILE A 201 -0.65 -15.05 -3.63
N ALA A 202 -0.58 -15.48 -2.36
CA ALA A 202 0.40 -16.48 -1.95
C ALA A 202 0.19 -17.81 -2.68
N ALA A 203 -1.06 -18.27 -2.79
CA ALA A 203 -1.42 -19.48 -3.49
C ALA A 203 -1.06 -19.42 -4.99
N TRP A 204 -1.24 -18.26 -5.63
CA TRP A 204 -0.89 -18.09 -7.04
C TRP A 204 0.61 -17.99 -7.24
N VAL A 205 1.24 -16.98 -6.65
CA VAL A 205 2.64 -16.59 -6.93
C VAL A 205 3.63 -17.65 -6.42
N PHE A 206 3.38 -18.24 -5.25
CA PHE A 206 4.25 -19.28 -4.69
C PHE A 206 3.87 -20.70 -5.11
N SER A 207 2.91 -20.86 -6.03
CA SER A 207 2.67 -22.17 -6.62
C SER A 207 3.89 -22.63 -7.43
N PRO A 208 4.36 -23.88 -7.27
CA PRO A 208 5.43 -24.43 -8.11
C PRO A 208 5.02 -24.51 -9.59
N TYR A 209 3.73 -24.46 -9.88
CA TYR A 209 3.16 -24.52 -11.22
C TYR A 209 2.90 -23.13 -11.84
N SER A 210 3.02 -22.05 -11.06
CA SER A 210 2.95 -20.69 -11.61
C SER A 210 4.27 -20.32 -12.29
N THR A 211 4.16 -19.44 -13.28
CA THR A 211 5.26 -18.88 -14.06
C THR A 211 5.54 -17.41 -13.71
N ILE A 212 4.75 -16.78 -12.83
CA ILE A 212 4.90 -15.35 -12.47
C ILE A 212 6.32 -15.01 -12.03
N MET A 213 6.88 -15.78 -11.10
CA MET A 213 8.25 -15.54 -10.61
C MET A 213 9.32 -15.93 -11.63
N LYS A 214 9.09 -17.04 -12.35
CA LYS A 214 10.05 -17.65 -13.29
C LYS A 214 10.24 -16.80 -14.54
N GLU A 215 9.16 -16.24 -15.06
CA GLU A 215 9.12 -15.41 -16.28
C GLU A 215 9.20 -13.91 -15.98
N ASN A 216 9.52 -13.53 -14.74
CA ASN A 216 9.70 -12.13 -14.33
C ASN A 216 8.46 -11.24 -14.54
N HIS A 217 7.25 -11.76 -14.29
CA HIS A 217 5.99 -11.01 -14.42
C HIS A 217 5.58 -10.24 -13.14
N LEU A 218 6.49 -10.08 -12.18
CA LEU A 218 6.21 -9.42 -10.90
C LEU A 218 5.70 -7.98 -11.07
N MET A 219 6.34 -7.19 -11.93
CA MET A 219 5.92 -5.80 -12.17
C MET A 219 4.46 -5.74 -12.63
N LEU A 220 4.10 -6.54 -13.64
CA LEU A 220 2.73 -6.64 -14.14
C LEU A 220 1.76 -7.05 -13.03
N PHE A 221 2.14 -8.06 -12.23
CA PHE A 221 1.34 -8.50 -11.09
C PHE A 221 1.12 -7.40 -10.05
N CYS A 222 2.16 -6.64 -9.70
CA CYS A 222 2.09 -5.50 -8.78
C CYS A 222 1.19 -4.38 -9.29
N PHE A 223 1.21 -4.06 -10.60
CA PHE A 223 0.28 -3.10 -11.19
C PHE A 223 -1.18 -3.54 -11.04
N ILE A 224 -1.47 -4.83 -11.25
CA ILE A 224 -2.80 -5.39 -11.02
C ILE A 224 -3.17 -5.26 -9.54
N MET A 225 -2.30 -5.70 -8.64
CA MET A 225 -2.57 -5.69 -7.20
C MET A 225 -2.76 -4.28 -6.65
N SER A 226 -2.09 -3.26 -7.21
CA SER A 226 -2.34 -1.85 -6.90
C SER A 226 -3.81 -1.49 -7.10
N PHE A 227 -4.39 -1.77 -8.28
CA PHE A 227 -5.82 -1.49 -8.53
C PHE A 227 -6.76 -2.34 -7.68
N VAL A 228 -6.47 -3.63 -7.50
CA VAL A 228 -7.30 -4.55 -6.73
C VAL A 228 -7.36 -4.14 -5.27
N PHE A 229 -6.20 -3.86 -4.67
CA PHE A 229 -6.08 -3.40 -3.30
C PHE A 229 -6.66 -2.00 -3.14
N GLY A 230 -6.36 -1.08 -4.06
CA GLY A 230 -6.92 0.27 -4.01
C GLY A 230 -8.44 0.26 -4.07
N ARG A 231 -9.03 -0.63 -4.87
CA ARG A 231 -10.49 -0.83 -4.90
C ARG A 231 -11.04 -1.37 -3.59
N LEU A 232 -10.34 -2.31 -2.96
CA LEU A 232 -10.73 -2.88 -1.67
C LEU A 232 -10.75 -1.79 -0.59
N THR A 233 -9.66 -1.02 -0.48
CA THR A 233 -9.48 0.03 0.52
C THR A 233 -10.44 1.20 0.30
N THR A 234 -10.57 1.71 -0.92
CA THR A 234 -11.48 2.82 -1.24
C THR A 234 -12.95 2.50 -1.00
N LYS A 235 -13.37 1.23 -1.10
CA LYS A 235 -14.72 0.82 -0.68
C LYS A 235 -14.91 0.97 0.83
N ILE A 236 -13.92 0.59 1.64
CA ILE A 236 -13.98 0.72 3.11
C ILE A 236 -14.02 2.20 3.49
N ILE A 237 -13.19 3.03 2.87
CA ILE A 237 -13.18 4.49 3.08
C ILE A 237 -14.54 5.09 2.70
N LEU A 238 -15.10 4.74 1.54
CA LEU A 238 -16.42 5.22 1.15
C LEU A 238 -17.50 4.79 2.15
N ALA A 239 -17.47 3.53 2.61
CA ALA A 239 -18.42 3.05 3.60
C ALA A 239 -18.30 3.78 4.94
N HIS A 240 -17.07 4.09 5.37
CA HIS A 240 -16.80 4.93 6.53
C HIS A 240 -17.44 6.33 6.36
N LEU A 241 -17.11 7.02 5.26
CA LEU A 241 -17.57 8.39 4.99
C LEU A 241 -19.09 8.51 4.87
N THR A 242 -19.74 7.47 4.34
CA THR A 242 -21.19 7.43 4.11
C THR A 242 -21.95 6.66 5.19
N ARG A 243 -21.28 6.24 6.27
CA ARG A 243 -21.85 5.47 7.38
C ARG A 243 -22.59 4.20 6.94
N GLN A 244 -22.04 3.52 5.93
CA GLN A 244 -22.58 2.26 5.39
C GLN A 244 -22.01 1.03 6.12
N PRO A 245 -22.68 -0.12 6.02
CA PRO A 245 -22.13 -1.40 6.48
C PRO A 245 -20.78 -1.73 5.82
N PHE A 246 -19.97 -2.54 6.50
CA PHE A 246 -18.65 -2.91 6.03
C PHE A 246 -18.72 -3.59 4.65
N PRO A 247 -17.89 -3.19 3.67
CA PRO A 247 -17.93 -3.75 2.33
C PRO A 247 -17.10 -5.05 2.24
N TRP A 248 -17.79 -6.18 2.34
CA TRP A 248 -17.19 -7.53 2.38
C TRP A 248 -16.51 -8.02 1.09
N TRP A 249 -16.76 -7.40 -0.06
CA TRP A 249 -16.25 -7.91 -1.32
C TRP A 249 -16.04 -6.83 -2.36
N THR A 250 -15.03 -7.02 -3.22
CA THR A 250 -14.87 -6.28 -4.47
C THR A 250 -14.79 -7.25 -5.63
N VAL A 251 -15.44 -6.90 -6.75
CA VAL A 251 -15.46 -7.74 -7.96
C VAL A 251 -14.06 -8.05 -8.50
N MET A 252 -13.08 -7.21 -8.17
CA MET A 252 -11.68 -7.41 -8.53
C MET A 252 -11.01 -8.58 -7.82
N LEU A 253 -11.60 -9.15 -6.76
CA LEU A 253 -11.07 -10.36 -6.13
C LEU A 253 -11.40 -11.64 -6.92
N TYR A 254 -12.42 -11.64 -7.78
CA TYR A 254 -12.78 -12.85 -8.54
C TYR A 254 -11.65 -13.34 -9.44
N PRO A 255 -11.00 -12.49 -10.27
CA PRO A 255 -9.89 -12.96 -11.09
C PRO A 255 -8.63 -13.25 -10.27
N LEU A 256 -8.47 -12.66 -9.08
CA LEU A 256 -7.37 -13.04 -8.17
C LEU A 256 -7.54 -14.48 -7.68
N VAL A 257 -8.73 -14.82 -7.18
CA VAL A 257 -9.07 -16.19 -6.75
C VAL A 257 -9.02 -17.15 -7.94
N GLY A 258 -9.50 -16.72 -9.11
CA GLY A 258 -9.42 -17.48 -10.35
C GLY A 258 -7.99 -17.78 -10.77
N GLY A 259 -7.11 -16.78 -10.76
CA GLY A 259 -5.68 -16.95 -11.02
C GLY A 259 -5.00 -17.87 -10.01
N ALA A 260 -5.33 -17.73 -8.73
CA ALA A 260 -4.85 -18.66 -7.70
C ALA A 260 -5.30 -20.10 -7.97
N PHE A 261 -6.53 -20.33 -8.41
CA PHE A 261 -6.98 -21.65 -8.83
C PHE A 261 -6.24 -22.16 -10.08
N LEU A 262 -6.12 -21.33 -11.12
CA LEU A 262 -5.43 -21.65 -12.38
C LEU A 262 -3.96 -22.05 -12.13
N GLY A 263 -3.24 -21.28 -11.33
CA GLY A 263 -1.87 -21.58 -10.93
C GLY A 263 -1.73 -22.86 -10.08
N ASN A 264 -2.84 -23.46 -9.66
CA ASN A 264 -2.89 -24.65 -8.81
C ASN A 264 -3.64 -25.84 -9.42
N MET A 265 -4.07 -25.74 -10.67
CA MET A 265 -4.79 -26.81 -11.38
C MET A 265 -4.15 -28.20 -11.24
N PRO A 266 -2.81 -28.37 -11.33
CA PRO A 266 -2.16 -29.67 -11.12
C PRO A 266 -2.39 -30.29 -9.74
N ARG A 267 -2.60 -29.49 -8.69
CA ARG A 267 -2.94 -29.99 -7.34
C ARG A 267 -4.32 -30.65 -7.29
N PHE A 268 -5.17 -30.37 -8.28
CA PHE A 268 -6.52 -30.91 -8.43
C PHE A 268 -6.62 -31.97 -9.54
N GLY A 269 -5.49 -32.46 -10.06
CA GLY A 269 -5.46 -33.45 -11.13
C GLY A 269 -5.76 -32.89 -12.52
N LEU A 270 -5.75 -31.56 -12.68
CA LEU A 270 -5.97 -30.88 -13.96
C LEU A 270 -4.62 -30.51 -14.62
N PRO A 271 -4.54 -30.35 -15.95
CA PRO A 271 -3.29 -29.99 -16.62
C PRO A 271 -2.78 -28.62 -16.17
N GLN A 272 -1.45 -28.47 -16.12
CA GLN A 272 -0.82 -27.19 -15.84
C GLN A 272 -1.12 -26.18 -16.96
N VAL A 273 -1.44 -24.96 -16.56
CA VAL A 273 -1.63 -23.83 -17.47
C VAL A 273 -0.30 -23.43 -18.11
N SER A 274 -0.30 -23.13 -19.42
CA SER A 274 0.92 -22.69 -20.12
C SER A 274 1.34 -21.28 -19.68
N ALA A 275 2.64 -20.98 -19.74
CA ALA A 275 3.19 -19.65 -19.41
C ALA A 275 2.52 -18.53 -20.23
N GLN A 276 2.26 -18.79 -21.52
CA GLN A 276 1.58 -17.84 -22.41
C GLN A 276 0.14 -17.55 -21.98
N PHE A 277 -0.60 -18.59 -21.55
CA PHE A 277 -1.96 -18.40 -21.07
C PHE A 277 -1.97 -17.62 -19.75
N GLU A 278 -1.06 -17.94 -18.81
CA GLU A 278 -0.96 -17.20 -17.55
C GLU A 278 -0.60 -15.73 -17.78
N LEU A 279 0.31 -15.43 -18.73
CA LEU A 279 0.61 -14.06 -19.12
C LEU A 279 -0.59 -13.34 -19.76
N PHE A 280 -1.33 -14.00 -20.66
CA PHE A 280 -2.55 -13.44 -21.24
C PHE A 280 -3.60 -13.15 -20.15
N TYR A 281 -3.75 -14.05 -19.18
CA TYR A 281 -4.63 -13.88 -18.04
C TYR A 281 -4.24 -12.66 -17.21
N LEU A 282 -2.94 -12.44 -16.94
CA LEU A 282 -2.46 -11.25 -16.24
C LEU A 282 -2.79 -9.95 -17.00
N TRP A 283 -2.55 -9.91 -18.32
CA TRP A 283 -2.90 -8.73 -19.13
C TRP A 283 -4.40 -8.45 -19.16
N ALA A 284 -5.23 -9.49 -19.33
CA ALA A 284 -6.67 -9.37 -19.27
C ALA A 284 -7.13 -8.88 -17.88
N TYR A 285 -6.50 -9.38 -16.82
CA TYR A 285 -6.80 -8.97 -15.45
C TYR A 285 -6.37 -7.53 -15.16
N LEU A 286 -5.24 -7.08 -15.70
CA LEU A 286 -4.83 -5.67 -15.62
C LEU A 286 -5.87 -4.77 -16.28
N LEU A 287 -6.24 -5.07 -17.53
CA LEU A 287 -7.24 -4.27 -18.26
C LEU A 287 -8.58 -4.23 -17.50
N PHE A 288 -9.04 -5.39 -17.04
CA PHE A 288 -10.26 -5.48 -16.23
C PHE A 288 -10.16 -4.61 -14.95
N SER A 289 -9.06 -4.72 -14.21
CA SER A 289 -8.87 -3.99 -12.96
C SER A 289 -8.80 -2.49 -13.19
N MET A 290 -8.10 -2.03 -14.23
CA MET A 290 -8.07 -0.62 -14.62
C MET A 290 -9.46 -0.10 -14.96
N VAL A 291 -10.20 -0.78 -15.85
CA VAL A 291 -11.54 -0.35 -16.28
C VAL A 291 -12.49 -0.26 -15.10
N VAL A 292 -12.53 -1.29 -14.24
CA VAL A 292 -13.42 -1.30 -13.09
C VAL A 292 -13.01 -0.24 -12.05
N TYR A 293 -11.71 0.00 -11.85
CA TYR A 293 -11.23 1.01 -10.91
C TYR A 293 -11.61 2.42 -11.37
N PHE A 294 -11.22 2.80 -12.59
CA PHE A 294 -11.45 4.14 -13.11
C PHE A 294 -12.93 4.43 -13.32
N ARG A 295 -13.72 3.45 -13.78
CA ARG A 295 -15.19 3.62 -13.85
C ARG A 295 -15.78 3.90 -12.48
N TRP A 296 -15.35 3.17 -11.45
CA TRP A 296 -15.85 3.41 -10.10
C TRP A 296 -15.41 4.77 -9.55
N ALA A 297 -14.13 5.12 -9.71
CA ALA A 297 -13.59 6.40 -9.26
C ALA A 297 -14.36 7.56 -9.92
N TRP A 298 -14.58 7.49 -11.23
CA TRP A 298 -15.39 8.47 -11.96
C TRP A 298 -16.81 8.61 -11.38
N LEU A 299 -17.51 7.49 -11.18
CA LEU A 299 -18.88 7.51 -10.67
C LEU A 299 -18.95 8.09 -9.27
N VAL A 300 -18.09 7.65 -8.35
CA VAL A 300 -18.14 8.11 -6.96
C VAL A 300 -17.72 9.56 -6.82
N VAL A 301 -16.61 9.96 -7.45
CA VAL A 301 -16.16 11.35 -7.44
C VAL A 301 -17.24 12.26 -8.02
N THR A 302 -17.80 11.92 -9.17
CA THR A 302 -18.85 12.73 -9.82
C THR A 302 -20.12 12.79 -8.97
N SER A 303 -20.55 11.67 -8.39
CA SER A 303 -21.73 11.65 -7.50
C SER A 303 -21.54 12.53 -6.26
N ILE A 304 -20.36 12.48 -5.62
CA ILE A 304 -20.08 13.31 -4.45
C ILE A 304 -19.99 14.80 -4.85
N CYS A 305 -19.29 15.12 -5.94
CA CYS A 305 -19.22 16.48 -6.49
C CYS A 305 -20.63 17.05 -6.76
N ASN A 306 -21.48 16.29 -7.45
CA ASN A 306 -22.83 16.71 -7.78
C ASN A 306 -23.71 16.90 -6.53
N TYR A 307 -23.56 16.03 -5.52
CA TYR A 307 -24.33 16.11 -4.28
C TYR A 307 -23.90 17.30 -3.41
N LEU A 308 -22.59 17.55 -3.29
CA LEU A 308 -22.04 18.63 -2.47
C LEU A 308 -21.96 19.98 -3.19
N GLY A 309 -22.15 20.02 -4.51
CA GLY A 309 -21.98 21.23 -5.32
C GLY A 309 -20.52 21.72 -5.36
N ILE A 310 -19.55 20.80 -5.36
CA ILE A 310 -18.11 21.11 -5.41
C ILE A 310 -17.45 20.50 -6.64
N ASN A 311 -16.25 20.98 -6.98
CA ASN A 311 -15.39 20.35 -7.98
C ASN A 311 -14.30 19.53 -7.30
N ALA A 312 -13.87 18.43 -7.90
CA ALA A 312 -12.88 17.54 -7.31
C ALA A 312 -11.48 18.16 -7.21
N LEU A 313 -11.05 18.89 -8.25
CA LEU A 313 -9.66 19.37 -8.38
C LEU A 313 -9.55 20.90 -8.40
N THR A 314 -10.65 21.63 -8.20
CA THR A 314 -10.66 23.10 -8.22
C THR A 314 -11.51 23.65 -7.10
N ILE A 315 -11.03 24.73 -6.47
CA ILE A 315 -11.82 25.49 -5.50
C ILE A 315 -12.67 26.50 -6.29
N PRO A 316 -14.01 26.52 -6.15
CA PRO A 316 -14.87 27.49 -6.83
C PRO A 316 -14.44 28.94 -6.55
N LYS A 317 -14.54 29.81 -7.57
CA LYS A 317 -14.05 31.20 -7.50
C LYS A 317 -14.74 31.99 -6.40
N GLU A 318 -16.02 31.75 -6.19
CA GLU A 318 -16.87 32.36 -5.15
C GLU A 318 -16.31 32.03 -3.76
N LYS A 319 -15.92 30.78 -3.54
CA LYS A 319 -15.30 30.34 -2.28
C LYS A 319 -13.93 30.97 -2.08
N GLN A 320 -13.12 31.10 -3.13
CA GLN A 320 -11.84 31.80 -3.05
C GLN A 320 -12.00 33.27 -2.65
N ILE A 321 -12.98 33.97 -3.22
CA ILE A 321 -13.30 35.37 -2.88
C ILE A 321 -13.75 35.46 -1.42
N ALA A 322 -14.68 34.61 -1.00
CA ALA A 322 -15.18 34.58 0.39
C ALA A 322 -14.04 34.34 1.40
N ASN A 323 -13.13 33.40 1.10
CA ASN A 323 -11.98 33.12 1.95
C ASN A 323 -11.01 34.31 2.04
N LYS A 324 -10.75 35.01 0.93
CA LYS A 324 -9.91 36.22 0.92
C LYS A 324 -10.54 37.33 1.77
N ALA A 325 -11.86 37.53 1.68
CA ALA A 325 -12.57 38.51 2.49
C ALA A 325 -12.49 38.17 3.98
N ALA A 326 -12.72 36.91 4.36
CA ALA A 326 -12.60 36.45 5.76
C ALA A 326 -11.18 36.62 6.32
N GLN A 327 -10.14 36.32 5.52
CA GLN A 327 -8.76 36.53 5.92
C GLN A 327 -8.40 38.01 6.08
N ALA A 328 -8.94 38.89 5.24
CA ALA A 328 -8.75 40.33 5.37
C ALA A 328 -9.42 40.87 6.65
N ALA A 329 -10.62 40.39 6.98
CA ALA A 329 -11.33 40.77 8.21
C ALA A 329 -10.57 40.33 9.47
N ASN A 330 -10.00 39.11 9.50
CA ASN A 330 -9.24 38.61 10.64
C ASN A 330 -7.87 39.30 10.84
N LYS A 331 -7.36 40.05 9.85
CA LYS A 331 -6.12 40.84 10.01
C LYS A 331 -6.36 42.24 10.58
N LEU A 332 -7.62 42.67 10.64
CA LEU A 332 -8.02 43.98 11.17
C LEU A 332 -8.37 43.95 12.67
N HIS A 333 -8.35 42.76 13.27
CA HIS A 333 -8.56 42.50 14.70
C HIS A 333 -7.30 41.92 15.34
#